data_AF-A0A1G1Y484-F1
#
_entry.id   AF-A0A1G1Y484-F1
#
_cell.length_a   1.000
_cell.length_b   1.000
_cell.length_c   1.000
_cell.angle_alpha   90.00
_cell.angle_beta   90.00
_cell.angle_gamma   90.00
#
_symmetry.space_group_name_H-M   'P 1'
#
loop_
_entity.id
_entity.type
_entity.pdbx_description
1 polymer ?
#
loop_
_entity_poly.entity_id
_entity_poly.type
_entity_poly.pdbx_seq_one_letter_code
_entity_poly.pdbx_strand_id
1 'polypeptide(L)'
;MAYLSALVRLVFVDIRLLYIIASLIVSGVIYLVVSTKHSADIAELSALLYLYLPLSLFVLEQSWVEPVILMIMYLAAAAAVFKMSTLLPILLGLLFATKQTTWLLVPFLPQLKQYSLKSLSITVGVFVAVVAPFLLWNYGAFVYDVVIDVAGLRYGFSDLSLNSVVQQYFLLPVAAAVTVTALGLLLLKLIRLRLGVRTFFYSATIFMLTFFLLVRGFANYYHFISGMIVLLITLELIAHSDEATDS
;
A
#
# COMPACT_ATOMS: atom_id res chain seq x y z
N MET A 1 -10.65 -3.56 -10.84
CA MET A 1 -9.44 -3.72 -11.70
C MET A 1 -9.69 -3.76 -13.19
N ALA A 2 -10.84 -4.28 -13.65
CA ALA A 2 -11.10 -4.44 -15.08
C ALA A 2 -11.03 -3.14 -15.91
N TYR A 3 -11.25 -1.96 -15.32
CA TYR A 3 -11.41 -0.72 -16.10
C TYR A 3 -10.23 0.24 -16.11
N LEU A 4 -9.39 0.33 -15.06
CA LEU A 4 -8.08 0.99 -15.18
C LEU A 4 -7.24 0.23 -16.23
N SER A 5 -7.36 -1.11 -16.21
CA SER A 5 -6.79 -1.96 -17.25
C SER A 5 -7.53 -1.89 -18.58
N ALA A 6 -8.85 -1.66 -18.64
CA ALA A 6 -9.55 -1.43 -19.91
C ALA A 6 -9.20 -0.09 -20.55
N LEU A 7 -9.12 1.00 -19.78
CA LEU A 7 -8.71 2.32 -20.25
C LEU A 7 -7.25 2.29 -20.72
N VAL A 8 -6.37 1.61 -19.96
CA VAL A 8 -5.01 1.37 -20.41
C VAL A 8 -5.00 0.47 -21.63
N ARG A 9 -5.80 -0.60 -21.70
CA ARG A 9 -5.91 -1.46 -22.90
C ARG A 9 -6.38 -0.71 -24.15
N LEU A 10 -7.17 0.35 -23.98
CA LEU A 10 -7.60 1.22 -25.08
C LEU A 10 -6.45 2.08 -25.64
N VAL A 11 -5.43 2.39 -24.83
CA VAL A 11 -4.29 3.26 -25.21
C VAL A 11 -2.99 2.46 -25.41
N PHE A 12 -2.79 1.40 -24.64
CA PHE A 12 -1.63 0.54 -24.55
C PHE A 12 -2.09 -0.91 -24.64
N VAL A 13 -1.52 -1.69 -25.56
CA VAL A 13 -1.93 -3.08 -25.78
C VAL A 13 -1.66 -3.97 -24.54
N ASP A 14 -0.66 -3.62 -23.72
CA ASP A 14 -0.21 -4.40 -22.55
C ASP A 14 -0.32 -3.59 -21.24
N ILE A 15 -1.02 -4.16 -20.24
CA ILE A 15 -1.17 -3.60 -18.89
C ILE A 15 0.16 -3.47 -18.15
N ARG A 16 1.18 -4.25 -18.52
CA ARG A 16 2.51 -4.20 -17.92
C ARG A 16 3.20 -2.85 -18.15
N LEU A 17 2.86 -2.14 -19.23
CA LEU A 17 3.37 -0.78 -19.46
C LEU A 17 2.91 0.20 -18.39
N LEU A 18 1.66 0.08 -17.90
CA LEU A 18 1.18 0.87 -16.77
C LEU A 18 2.05 0.63 -15.53
N TYR A 19 2.43 -0.62 -15.28
CA TYR A 19 3.23 -0.97 -14.10
C TYR A 19 4.66 -0.47 -14.20
N ILE A 20 5.27 -0.51 -15.40
CA ILE A 20 6.57 0.13 -15.65
C ILE A 20 6.48 1.63 -15.41
N ILE A 21 5.46 2.30 -15.97
CA ILE A 21 5.24 3.74 -15.75
C ILE A 21 5.05 4.03 -14.25
N ALA A 22 4.27 3.22 -13.54
CA ALA A 22 4.07 3.36 -12.10
C ALA A 22 5.40 3.24 -11.33
N SER A 23 6.25 2.27 -11.67
CA SER A 23 7.58 2.12 -11.06
C SER A 23 8.50 3.30 -11.37
N LEU A 24 8.49 3.82 -12.60
CA LEU A 24 9.27 5.02 -12.97
C LEU A 24 8.79 6.26 -12.21
N ILE A 25 7.48 6.43 -12.03
CA ILE A 25 6.91 7.50 -11.21
C ILE A 25 7.38 7.38 -9.76
N VAL A 26 7.35 6.17 -9.17
CA VAL A 26 7.86 5.95 -7.80
C VAL A 26 9.32 6.38 -7.69
N SER A 27 10.18 5.94 -8.60
CA SER A 27 11.60 6.31 -8.60
C SER A 27 11.83 7.80 -8.80
N GLY A 28 11.05 8.44 -9.69
CA GLY A 28 11.07 9.89 -9.85
C GLY A 28 10.67 10.63 -8.56
N VAL A 29 9.64 10.15 -7.86
CA VAL A 29 9.22 10.70 -6.56
C VAL A 29 10.33 10.53 -5.52
N ILE A 30 10.95 9.35 -5.42
CA ILE A 30 12.08 9.13 -4.50
C ILE A 30 13.19 10.14 -4.78
N TYR A 31 13.63 10.25 -6.04
CA TYR A 31 14.70 11.15 -6.44
C TYR A 31 14.36 12.61 -6.09
N LEU A 32 13.17 13.07 -6.49
CA LEU A 32 12.74 14.45 -6.26
C LEU A 32 12.64 14.78 -4.78
N VAL A 33 12.14 13.87 -3.96
CA VAL A 33 11.98 14.11 -2.53
C VAL A 33 13.35 14.07 -1.82
N VAL A 34 14.19 13.07 -2.08
CA VAL A 34 15.50 12.94 -1.42
C VAL A 34 16.46 14.06 -1.82
N SER A 35 16.46 14.47 -3.08
CA SER A 35 17.31 15.56 -3.60
C SER A 35 17.00 16.94 -2.98
N THR A 36 15.88 17.09 -2.27
CA THR A 36 15.61 18.32 -1.50
C THR A 36 16.53 18.51 -0.28
N LYS A 37 17.16 17.42 0.19
CA LYS A 37 17.93 17.39 1.44
C LYS A 37 19.29 16.69 1.33
N HIS A 38 19.51 15.90 0.28
CA HIS A 38 20.72 15.10 0.07
C HIS A 38 21.28 15.33 -1.34
N SER A 39 22.50 14.84 -1.59
CA SER A 39 23.13 14.92 -2.90
C SER A 39 22.35 14.13 -3.97
N ALA A 40 22.56 14.50 -5.24
CA ALA A 40 21.98 13.80 -6.39
C ALA A 40 22.33 12.30 -6.40
N ASP A 41 23.55 11.94 -6.00
CA ASP A 41 24.00 10.55 -5.92
C ASP A 41 23.14 9.74 -4.93
N ILE A 42 22.91 10.25 -3.72
CA ILE A 42 22.07 9.57 -2.71
C ILE A 42 20.63 9.42 -3.21
N ALA A 43 20.11 10.46 -3.87
CA ALA A 43 18.77 10.43 -4.47
C ALA A 43 18.67 9.37 -5.59
N GLU A 44 19.68 9.28 -6.47
CA GLU A 44 19.76 8.30 -7.56
C GLU A 44 19.88 6.87 -7.02
N LEU A 45 20.81 6.63 -6.08
CA LEU A 45 20.97 5.33 -5.40
C LEU A 45 19.66 4.88 -4.72
N SER A 46 18.95 5.80 -4.08
CA SER A 46 17.65 5.50 -3.44
C SER A 46 16.58 5.13 -4.47
N ALA A 47 16.54 5.82 -5.61
CA ALA A 47 15.62 5.52 -6.70
C ALA A 47 15.94 4.17 -7.38
N LEU A 48 17.23 3.86 -7.55
CA LEU A 48 17.72 2.59 -8.08
C LEU A 48 17.41 1.42 -7.15
N LEU A 49 17.53 1.61 -5.83
CA LEU A 49 17.16 0.60 -4.83
C LEU A 49 15.72 0.12 -5.02
N TYR A 50 14.80 1.03 -5.37
CA TYR A 50 13.42 0.67 -5.68
C TYR A 50 13.28 -0.07 -7.02
N LEU A 51 13.92 0.41 -8.09
CA LEU A 51 13.82 -0.20 -9.43
C LEU A 51 14.37 -1.63 -9.48
N TYR A 52 15.35 -1.93 -8.63
CA TYR A 52 16.02 -3.22 -8.56
C TYR A 52 15.52 -4.11 -7.41
N LEU A 53 14.31 -3.87 -6.91
CA LEU A 53 13.69 -4.80 -5.97
C LEU A 53 13.57 -6.21 -6.60
N PRO A 54 13.99 -7.27 -5.90
CA PRO A 54 14.21 -8.60 -6.50
C PRO A 54 12.93 -9.25 -7.06
N LEU A 55 11.75 -8.85 -6.57
CA LEU A 55 10.46 -9.37 -7.01
C LEU A 55 9.81 -8.56 -8.14
N SER A 56 10.40 -7.43 -8.56
CA SER A 56 9.70 -6.50 -9.47
C SER A 56 9.41 -7.10 -10.84
N LEU A 57 10.36 -7.84 -11.44
CA LEU A 57 10.13 -8.52 -12.72
C LEU A 57 9.06 -9.60 -12.64
N PHE A 58 9.06 -10.38 -11.54
CA PHE A 58 8.04 -11.41 -11.31
C PHE A 58 6.64 -10.79 -11.14
N VAL A 59 6.53 -9.72 -10.35
CA VAL A 59 5.26 -9.00 -10.15
C VAL A 59 4.75 -8.38 -11.45
N LEU A 60 5.66 -7.83 -12.26
CA LEU A 60 5.36 -7.28 -13.57
C LEU A 60 4.83 -8.37 -14.51
N GLU A 61 5.50 -9.52 -14.58
CA GLU A 61 5.09 -10.66 -15.40
C GLU A 61 3.68 -11.15 -15.03
N GLN A 62 3.41 -11.32 -13.73
CA GLN A 62 2.10 -11.73 -13.21
C GLN A 62 1.01 -10.66 -13.34
N SER A 63 1.37 -9.47 -13.85
CA SER A 63 0.47 -8.34 -14.06
C SER A 63 -0.30 -7.93 -12.80
N TRP A 64 0.34 -8.08 -11.66
CA TRP A 64 -0.19 -7.71 -10.36
C TRP A 64 -0.15 -6.19 -10.16
N VAL A 65 -1.13 -5.64 -9.43
CA VAL A 65 -1.37 -4.19 -9.38
C VAL A 65 -0.51 -3.44 -8.36
N GLU A 66 0.30 -4.16 -7.60
CA GLU A 66 1.14 -3.63 -6.53
C GLU A 66 2.03 -2.46 -6.95
N PRO A 67 2.57 -2.39 -8.18
CA PRO A 67 3.28 -1.19 -8.65
C PRO A 67 2.40 0.07 -8.65
N VAL A 68 1.10 -0.04 -9.00
CA VAL A 68 0.16 1.10 -8.94
C VAL A 68 -0.14 1.49 -7.49
N ILE A 69 -0.34 0.50 -6.61
CA ILE A 69 -0.55 0.75 -5.18
C ILE A 69 0.66 1.50 -4.58
N LEU A 70 1.88 1.03 -4.89
CA LEU A 70 3.11 1.70 -4.45
C LEU A 70 3.22 3.11 -5.03
N MET A 71 2.95 3.32 -6.32
CA MET A 71 2.92 4.65 -6.92
C MET A 71 1.99 5.60 -6.16
N ILE A 72 0.76 5.17 -5.86
CA ILE A 72 -0.19 5.99 -5.09
C ILE A 72 0.33 6.27 -3.67
N MET A 73 0.95 5.28 -3.01
CA MET A 73 1.53 5.44 -1.66
C MET A 73 2.69 6.44 -1.63
N TYR A 74 3.60 6.38 -2.61
CA TYR A 74 4.72 7.32 -2.72
C TYR A 74 4.25 8.74 -3.05
N LEU A 75 3.28 8.88 -3.96
CA LEU A 75 2.64 10.17 -4.24
C LEU A 75 1.93 10.71 -3.00
N ALA A 76 1.27 9.86 -2.20
CA ALA A 76 0.60 10.26 -0.97
C ALA A 76 1.62 10.71 0.08
N ALA A 77 2.75 10.02 0.20
CA ALA A 77 3.85 10.41 1.06
C ALA A 77 4.43 11.77 0.65
N ALA A 78 4.71 11.97 -0.65
CA ALA A 78 5.20 13.23 -1.18
C ALA A 78 4.19 14.37 -0.96
N ALA A 79 2.91 14.14 -1.27
CA ALA A 79 1.83 15.10 -0.99
C ALA A 79 1.76 15.46 0.50
N ALA A 80 2.00 14.50 1.39
CA ALA A 80 2.02 14.74 2.81
C ALA A 80 3.25 15.54 3.27
N VAL A 81 4.44 15.23 2.75
CA VAL A 81 5.70 15.94 3.02
C VAL A 81 5.62 17.40 2.53
N PHE A 82 5.16 17.59 1.30
CA PHE A 82 4.98 18.92 0.70
C PHE A 82 3.69 19.63 1.13
N LYS A 83 2.96 19.09 2.13
CA LYS A 83 1.75 19.69 2.72
C LYS A 83 0.64 20.01 1.71
N MET A 84 0.51 19.19 0.66
CA MET A 84 -0.53 19.28 -0.37
C MET A 84 -1.87 18.74 0.16
N SER A 85 -2.56 19.57 0.95
CA SER A 85 -3.74 19.22 1.76
C SER A 85 -4.93 18.62 0.99
N THR A 86 -5.06 18.91 -0.31
CA THR A 86 -6.14 18.36 -1.15
C THR A 86 -5.72 17.11 -1.92
N LEU A 87 -4.44 17.01 -2.31
CA LEU A 87 -3.96 15.88 -3.10
C LEU A 87 -3.88 14.59 -2.25
N LEU A 88 -3.43 14.70 -1.00
CA LEU A 88 -3.34 13.54 -0.09
C LEU A 88 -4.68 12.77 0.05
N PRO A 89 -5.81 13.40 0.40
CA PRO A 89 -7.07 12.66 0.51
C PRO A 89 -7.58 12.12 -0.84
N ILE A 90 -7.30 12.79 -1.96
CA ILE A 90 -7.62 12.25 -3.29
C ILE A 90 -6.85 10.93 -3.52
N LEU A 91 -5.54 10.93 -3.28
CA LEU A 91 -4.69 9.76 -3.46
C LEU A 91 -5.10 8.61 -2.51
N LEU A 92 -5.46 8.90 -1.27
CA LEU A 92 -5.98 7.90 -0.35
C LEU A 92 -7.32 7.30 -0.82
N GLY A 93 -8.21 8.12 -1.41
CA GLY A 93 -9.46 7.63 -2.00
C GLY A 93 -9.21 6.68 -3.18
N LEU A 94 -8.27 7.03 -4.06
CA LEU A 94 -7.83 6.18 -5.17
C LEU A 94 -7.17 4.89 -4.66
N LEU A 95 -6.33 4.98 -3.62
CA LEU A 95 -5.68 3.83 -2.99
C LEU A 95 -6.73 2.81 -2.51
N PHE A 96 -7.72 3.28 -1.75
CA PHE A 96 -8.79 2.42 -1.23
C PHE A 96 -9.68 1.85 -2.33
N ALA A 97 -9.84 2.55 -3.45
CA ALA A 97 -10.58 2.03 -4.60
C ALA A 97 -9.76 1.00 -5.41
N THR A 98 -8.44 0.95 -5.22
CA THR A 98 -7.55 0.08 -5.99
C THR A 98 -7.66 -1.36 -5.57
N LYS A 99 -7.45 -1.69 -4.28
CA LYS A 99 -7.44 -3.08 -3.81
C LYS A 99 -7.96 -3.19 -2.38
N GLN A 100 -8.80 -4.20 -2.09
CA GLN A 100 -9.42 -4.36 -0.78
C GLN A 100 -8.42 -4.48 0.39
N THR A 101 -7.22 -5.03 0.16
CA THR A 101 -6.18 -5.13 1.19
C THR A 101 -5.72 -3.75 1.68
N THR A 102 -5.83 -2.71 0.85
CA THR A 102 -5.47 -1.34 1.26
C THR A 102 -6.39 -0.78 2.34
N TRP A 103 -7.60 -1.33 2.52
CA TRP A 103 -8.52 -0.90 3.58
C TRP A 103 -7.97 -1.18 4.98
N LEU A 104 -7.02 -2.10 5.10
CA LEU A 104 -6.27 -2.33 6.34
C LEU A 104 -5.48 -1.09 6.80
N LEU A 105 -5.34 -0.06 5.95
CA LEU A 105 -4.70 1.21 6.30
C LEU A 105 -5.67 2.22 6.93
N VAL A 106 -6.99 2.04 6.79
CA VAL A 106 -8.01 2.98 7.27
C VAL A 106 -7.87 3.28 8.77
N PRO A 107 -7.64 2.29 9.66
CA PRO A 107 -7.47 2.56 11.10
C PRO A 107 -6.29 3.48 11.44
N PHE A 108 -5.31 3.60 10.53
CA PHE A 108 -4.12 4.44 10.73
C PHE A 108 -4.30 5.87 10.20
N LEU A 109 -5.35 6.17 9.43
CA LEU A 109 -5.62 7.53 8.93
C LEU A 109 -5.59 8.61 10.02
N PRO A 110 -6.10 8.38 11.26
CA PRO A 110 -6.01 9.38 12.32
C PRO A 110 -4.58 9.78 12.69
N GLN A 111 -3.58 8.94 12.40
CA GLN A 111 -2.17 9.24 12.65
C GLN A 111 -1.65 10.37 11.75
N LEU A 112 -2.31 10.63 10.61
CA LEU A 112 -1.98 11.76 9.76
C LEU A 112 -2.49 13.05 10.41
N LYS A 113 -1.61 13.80 11.08
CA LYS A 113 -1.95 15.03 11.84
C LYS A 113 -2.80 16.03 11.06
N GLN A 114 -2.63 16.10 9.73
CA GLN A 114 -3.34 17.01 8.84
C GLN A 114 -4.70 16.50 8.35
N TYR A 115 -5.10 15.29 8.75
CA TYR A 115 -6.27 14.61 8.20
C TYR A 115 -7.54 14.99 8.95
N SER A 116 -8.28 15.93 8.35
CA SER A 116 -9.52 16.49 8.89
C SER A 116 -10.77 15.76 8.40
N LEU A 117 -11.94 16.09 8.94
CA LEU A 117 -13.23 15.61 8.42
C LEU A 117 -13.43 15.99 6.93
N LYS A 118 -12.92 17.14 6.49
CA LYS A 118 -12.90 17.53 5.07
C LYS A 118 -12.01 16.59 4.24
N SER A 119 -10.88 16.16 4.79
CA SER A 119 -9.99 15.20 4.11
C SER A 119 -10.67 13.83 4.01
N LEU A 120 -11.38 13.42 5.06
CA LEU A 120 -12.18 12.20 5.06
C LEU A 120 -13.29 12.26 4.01
N SER A 121 -14.04 13.37 3.91
CA SER A 121 -15.11 13.49 2.91
C SER A 121 -14.60 13.46 1.48
N ILE A 122 -13.44 14.08 1.19
CA ILE A 122 -12.79 13.99 -0.12
C ILE A 122 -12.38 12.53 -0.41
N THR A 123 -11.76 11.85 0.56
CA THR A 123 -11.31 10.46 0.41
C THR A 123 -12.48 9.53 0.12
N VAL A 124 -13.56 9.64 0.91
CA VAL A 124 -14.79 8.88 0.71
C VAL A 124 -15.43 9.24 -0.63
N GLY A 125 -15.49 10.52 -0.98
CA GLY A 125 -16.04 10.99 -2.26
C GLY A 125 -15.32 10.41 -3.46
N VAL A 126 -13.98 10.40 -3.46
CA VAL A 126 -13.17 9.81 -4.53
C VAL A 126 -13.34 8.29 -4.58
N PHE A 127 -13.30 7.61 -3.42
CA PHE A 127 -13.54 6.17 -3.35
C PHE A 127 -14.91 5.80 -3.95
N VAL A 128 -15.97 6.49 -3.52
CA VAL A 128 -17.34 6.28 -4.02
C VAL A 128 -17.43 6.59 -5.50
N ALA A 129 -16.83 7.69 -5.97
CA ALA A 129 -16.86 8.04 -7.39
C ALA A 129 -16.24 6.96 -8.30
N VAL A 130 -15.18 6.30 -7.83
CA VAL A 130 -14.53 5.21 -8.57
C VAL A 130 -15.33 3.91 -8.44
N VAL A 131 -15.85 3.58 -7.27
CA VAL A 131 -16.48 2.28 -6.99
C VAL A 131 -17.96 2.23 -7.42
N ALA A 132 -18.68 3.34 -7.28
CA ALA A 132 -20.14 3.40 -7.50
C ALA A 132 -20.58 2.93 -8.90
N PRO A 133 -19.89 3.29 -10.01
CA PRO A 133 -20.29 2.79 -11.33
C PRO A 133 -20.34 1.26 -11.40
N PHE A 134 -19.42 0.56 -10.72
CA PHE A 134 -19.37 -0.90 -10.71
C PHE A 134 -20.44 -1.51 -9.82
N LEU A 135 -20.67 -0.90 -8.66
CA LEU A 135 -21.73 -1.30 -7.75
C LEU A 135 -23.11 -1.15 -8.40
N LEU A 136 -23.32 -0.06 -9.14
CA LEU A 136 -24.59 0.23 -9.83
C LEU A 136 -24.76 -0.60 -11.11
N TRP A 137 -23.67 -0.96 -11.80
CA TRP A 137 -23.73 -1.79 -12.99
C TRP A 137 -24.19 -3.21 -12.70
N ASN A 138 -23.61 -3.85 -11.67
CA ASN A 138 -24.02 -5.19 -11.24
C ASN A 138 -23.70 -5.38 -9.75
N TYR A 139 -24.66 -5.01 -8.90
CA TYR A 139 -24.54 -5.09 -7.45
C TYR A 139 -24.17 -6.51 -6.97
N GLY A 140 -24.88 -7.54 -7.47
CA GLY A 140 -24.69 -8.91 -7.01
C GLY A 140 -23.29 -9.45 -7.30
N ALA A 141 -22.80 -9.26 -8.53
CA ALA A 141 -21.45 -9.64 -8.90
C ALA A 141 -20.41 -8.85 -8.13
N PHE A 142 -20.60 -7.53 -7.98
CA PHE A 142 -19.68 -6.68 -7.24
C PHE A 142 -19.53 -7.13 -5.78
N VAL A 143 -20.65 -7.36 -5.07
CA VAL A 143 -20.62 -7.79 -3.66
C VAL A 143 -19.99 -9.18 -3.53
N TYR A 144 -20.29 -10.09 -4.46
CA TYR A 144 -19.68 -11.40 -4.46
C TYR A 144 -18.16 -11.31 -4.59
N ASP A 145 -17.66 -10.60 -5.61
CA ASP A 145 -16.23 -10.52 -5.91
C ASP A 145 -15.43 -9.72 -4.87
N VAL A 146 -16.00 -8.61 -4.36
CA VAL A 146 -15.27 -7.67 -3.48
C VAL A 146 -15.41 -8.05 -2.01
N VAL A 147 -16.54 -8.61 -1.60
CA VAL A 147 -16.84 -8.88 -0.19
C VAL A 147 -16.85 -10.38 0.10
N ILE A 148 -17.65 -11.15 -0.63
CA ILE A 148 -17.90 -12.56 -0.28
C ILE A 148 -16.68 -13.43 -0.59
N ASP A 149 -16.09 -13.33 -1.78
CA ASP A 149 -14.92 -14.12 -2.17
C ASP A 149 -13.72 -13.82 -1.27
N VAL A 150 -13.55 -12.54 -0.91
CA VAL A 150 -12.52 -12.08 0.01
C VAL A 150 -12.76 -12.60 1.42
N ALA A 151 -14.00 -12.54 1.94
CA ALA A 151 -14.35 -13.06 3.26
C ALA A 151 -14.33 -14.59 3.33
N GLY A 152 -14.57 -15.24 2.20
CA GLY A 152 -14.60 -16.68 2.04
C GLY A 152 -13.25 -17.36 2.25
N LEU A 153 -12.16 -16.60 2.44
CA LEU A 153 -10.78 -17.00 2.78
C LEU A 153 -10.61 -18.52 2.90
N ARG A 154 -10.67 -19.23 1.78
CA ARG A 154 -10.32 -20.65 1.78
C ARG A 154 -8.81 -20.66 1.96
N TYR A 155 -8.37 -20.99 3.17
CA TYR A 155 -6.96 -21.17 3.49
C TYR A 155 -6.41 -22.21 2.51
N GLY A 156 -5.62 -21.75 1.55
CA GLY A 156 -4.96 -22.64 0.61
C GLY A 156 -3.74 -23.24 1.28
N PHE A 157 -3.32 -24.43 0.89
CA PHE A 157 -2.05 -24.99 1.35
C PHE A 157 -0.83 -24.33 0.68
N SER A 158 -1.04 -23.31 -0.16
CA SER A 158 -0.05 -22.80 -1.11
C SER A 158 0.21 -21.29 -0.99
N ASP A 159 -0.30 -20.61 0.03
CA ASP A 159 0.13 -19.24 0.31
C ASP A 159 1.46 -19.23 1.08
N LEU A 160 2.21 -18.15 0.94
CA LEU A 160 3.50 -17.93 1.58
C LEU A 160 3.34 -17.36 3.00
N SER A 161 2.37 -17.85 3.77
CA SER A 161 2.13 -17.40 5.14
C SER A 161 2.58 -18.46 6.17
N LEU A 162 2.77 -18.03 7.41
CA LEU A 162 2.99 -18.95 8.53
C LEU A 162 1.77 -19.82 8.78
N ASN A 163 0.56 -19.34 8.43
CA ASN A 163 -0.66 -20.10 8.62
C ASN A 163 -0.70 -21.32 7.70
N SER A 164 -0.32 -21.19 6.43
CA SER A 164 -0.21 -22.34 5.53
C SER A 164 0.92 -23.28 5.93
N VAL A 165 2.06 -22.79 6.41
CA VAL A 165 3.11 -23.66 6.99
C VAL A 165 2.55 -24.47 8.16
N VAL A 166 1.85 -23.82 9.10
CA VAL A 166 1.29 -24.52 10.26
C VAL A 166 0.24 -25.55 9.84
N GLN A 167 -0.67 -25.18 8.94
CA GLN A 167 -1.69 -26.11 8.43
C GLN A 167 -1.07 -27.29 7.67
N GLN A 168 -0.04 -27.06 6.86
CA GLN A 168 0.58 -28.10 6.05
C GLN A 168 1.38 -29.10 6.90
N TYR A 169 2.15 -28.64 7.88
CA TYR A 169 3.05 -29.50 8.65
C TYR A 169 2.46 -30.05 9.94
N PHE A 170 1.53 -29.31 10.57
CA PHE A 170 0.97 -29.70 11.87
C PHE A 170 -0.49 -30.12 11.78
N LEU A 171 -1.16 -29.92 10.63
CA LEU A 171 -2.61 -30.13 10.45
C LEU A 171 -3.46 -29.44 11.53
N LEU A 172 -2.87 -28.47 12.22
CA LEU A 172 -3.54 -27.66 13.22
C LEU A 172 -4.19 -26.50 12.47
N PRO A 173 -5.50 -26.26 12.64
CA PRO A 173 -6.01 -24.96 12.30
C PRO A 173 -5.25 -23.98 13.20
N VAL A 174 -4.48 -23.05 12.63
CA VAL A 174 -4.08 -21.88 13.41
C VAL A 174 -5.40 -21.30 13.92
N ALA A 175 -5.58 -21.30 15.24
CA ALA A 175 -6.82 -20.83 15.80
C ALA A 175 -7.02 -19.40 15.30
N ALA A 176 -8.01 -19.19 14.43
CA ALA A 176 -8.29 -17.89 13.85
C ALA A 176 -8.40 -16.82 14.96
N ALA A 177 -8.88 -17.23 16.14
CA ALA A 177 -8.88 -16.44 17.35
C ALA A 177 -7.48 -15.92 17.76
N VAL A 178 -6.42 -16.72 17.70
CA VAL A 178 -5.05 -16.31 18.05
C VAL A 178 -4.52 -15.29 17.04
N THR A 179 -4.67 -15.56 15.74
CA THR A 179 -4.24 -14.63 14.69
C THR A 179 -5.00 -13.30 14.78
N VAL A 180 -6.32 -13.36 14.92
CA VAL A 180 -7.18 -12.17 15.10
C VAL A 180 -6.82 -11.41 16.37
N THR A 181 -6.57 -12.10 17.49
CA THR A 181 -6.17 -11.47 18.75
C THR A 181 -4.80 -10.79 18.61
N ALA A 182 -3.80 -11.46 18.04
CA ALA A 182 -2.47 -10.89 17.85
C ALA A 182 -2.51 -9.65 16.95
N LEU A 183 -3.24 -9.72 15.83
CA LEU A 183 -3.44 -8.58 14.93
C LEU A 183 -4.23 -7.45 15.59
N GLY A 184 -5.27 -7.78 16.36
CA GLY A 184 -6.05 -6.80 17.11
C GLY A 184 -5.22 -6.05 18.14
N LEU A 185 -4.39 -6.77 18.91
CA LEU A 185 -3.48 -6.17 19.88
C LEU A 185 -2.41 -5.31 19.20
N LEU A 186 -1.84 -5.79 18.09
CA LEU A 186 -0.89 -5.02 17.30
C LEU A 186 -1.54 -3.73 16.76
N LEU A 187 -2.73 -3.83 16.20
CA LEU A 187 -3.50 -2.69 15.71
C LEU A 187 -3.71 -1.67 16.83
N LEU A 188 -4.24 -2.10 17.98
CA LEU A 188 -4.48 -1.24 19.13
C LEU A 188 -3.21 -0.55 19.63
N LYS A 189 -2.07 -1.23 19.61
CA LYS A 189 -0.77 -0.65 19.97
C LYS A 189 -0.35 0.41 18.94
N LEU A 190 -0.44 0.09 17.66
CA LEU A 190 0.03 0.95 16.59
C LEU A 190 -0.82 2.22 16.45
N ILE A 191 -2.15 2.13 16.50
CA ILE A 191 -3.03 3.32 16.37
C ILE A 191 -2.82 4.35 17.47
N ARG A 192 -2.22 3.97 18.61
CA ARG A 192 -1.91 4.85 19.75
C ARG A 192 -0.56 5.55 19.63
N LEU A 193 0.23 5.25 18.59
CA LEU A 193 1.50 5.94 18.35
C LEU A 193 1.27 7.42 18.00
N ARG A 194 2.33 8.22 18.19
CA ARG A 194 2.28 9.67 17.97
C ARG A 194 1.86 10.02 16.54
N LEU A 195 1.06 11.08 16.40
CA LEU A 195 0.63 11.59 15.10
C LEU A 195 1.84 11.99 14.25
N GLY A 196 1.87 11.55 13.00
CA GLY A 196 2.92 11.86 12.04
C GLY A 196 2.77 11.05 10.76
N VAL A 197 3.23 11.63 9.64
CA VAL A 197 3.28 10.95 8.33
C VAL A 197 4.17 9.71 8.41
N ARG A 198 5.36 9.83 9.02
CA ARG A 198 6.24 8.69 9.29
C ARG A 198 5.53 7.59 10.08
N THR A 199 4.88 7.95 11.19
CA THR A 199 4.16 6.99 12.03
C THR A 199 3.08 6.24 11.26
N PHE A 200 2.34 6.93 10.38
CA PHE A 200 1.36 6.30 9.50
C PHE A 200 2.00 5.21 8.63
N PHE A 201 3.06 5.53 7.91
CA PHE A 201 3.73 4.55 7.04
C PHE A 201 4.40 3.42 7.83
N TYR A 202 4.96 3.69 9.01
CA TYR A 202 5.51 2.65 9.90
C TYR A 202 4.43 1.68 10.37
N SER A 203 3.33 2.23 10.91
CA SER A 203 2.21 1.44 11.43
C SER A 203 1.59 0.60 10.32
N ALA A 204 1.35 1.22 9.16
CA ALA A 204 0.89 0.56 7.94
C ALA A 204 1.77 -0.61 7.52
N THR A 205 3.09 -0.38 7.41
CA THR A 205 4.04 -1.38 6.93
C THR A 205 4.14 -2.56 7.89
N ILE A 206 4.29 -2.30 9.19
CA ILE A 206 4.37 -3.34 10.21
C ILE A 206 3.07 -4.14 10.24
N PHE A 207 1.92 -3.47 10.27
CA PHE A 207 0.63 -4.14 10.34
C PHE A 207 0.37 -5.01 9.10
N MET A 208 0.62 -4.48 7.90
CA MET A 208 0.46 -5.22 6.65
C MET A 208 1.42 -6.42 6.58
N LEU A 209 2.69 -6.24 6.95
CA LEU A 209 3.65 -7.34 6.99
C LEU A 209 3.19 -8.45 7.93
N THR A 210 2.78 -8.09 9.15
CA THR A 210 2.25 -9.06 10.12
C THR A 210 0.97 -9.72 9.60
N PHE A 211 0.07 -8.96 8.99
CA PHE A 211 -1.15 -9.49 8.40
C PHE A 211 -0.85 -10.51 7.29
N PHE A 212 0.03 -10.20 6.35
CA PHE A 212 0.38 -11.12 5.26
C PHE A 212 1.16 -12.34 5.75
N LEU A 213 2.05 -12.17 6.73
CA LEU A 213 2.76 -13.28 7.36
C LEU A 213 1.84 -14.22 8.13
N LEU A 214 0.83 -13.71 8.84
CA LEU A 214 -0.01 -14.53 9.72
C LEU A 214 -1.30 -15.01 9.09
N VAL A 215 -1.85 -14.30 8.10
CA VAL A 215 -3.17 -14.60 7.53
C VAL A 215 -3.03 -15.22 6.16
N ARG A 216 -2.43 -14.47 5.21
CA ARG A 216 -2.29 -14.88 3.82
C ARG A 216 -1.21 -14.08 3.08
N GLY A 217 -0.18 -14.77 2.62
CA GLY A 217 1.00 -14.17 1.97
C GLY A 217 1.13 -14.60 0.51
N PHE A 218 1.41 -13.67 -0.41
CA PHE A 218 1.79 -13.98 -1.79
C PHE A 218 2.97 -13.09 -2.19
N ALA A 219 3.70 -13.48 -3.22
CA ALA A 219 4.91 -12.77 -3.65
C ALA A 219 4.66 -11.27 -3.94
N ASN A 220 3.51 -10.89 -4.52
CA ASN A 220 3.12 -9.49 -4.67
C ASN A 220 3.03 -8.74 -3.33
N TYR A 221 2.50 -9.37 -2.28
CA TYR A 221 2.40 -8.72 -0.98
C TYR A 221 3.78 -8.44 -0.40
N TYR A 222 4.72 -9.37 -0.54
CA TYR A 222 6.10 -9.15 -0.11
C TYR A 222 6.82 -8.09 -0.95
N HIS A 223 6.57 -8.04 -2.27
CA HIS A 223 7.02 -6.92 -3.10
C HIS A 223 6.47 -5.58 -2.62
N PHE A 224 5.17 -5.52 -2.28
CA PHE A 224 4.56 -4.33 -1.70
C PHE A 224 5.25 -3.95 -0.39
N ILE A 225 5.51 -4.89 0.52
CA ILE A 225 6.25 -4.62 1.76
C ILE A 225 7.67 -4.12 1.48
N SER A 226 8.42 -4.72 0.55
CA SER A 226 9.75 -4.23 0.16
C SER A 226 9.69 -2.79 -0.36
N GLY A 227 8.71 -2.47 -1.21
CA GLY A 227 8.49 -1.10 -1.69
C GLY A 227 8.14 -0.12 -0.56
N MET A 228 7.36 -0.56 0.44
CA MET A 228 7.04 0.24 1.63
C MET A 228 8.25 0.44 2.54
N ILE A 229 9.16 -0.54 2.65
CA ILE A 229 10.43 -0.38 3.38
C ILE A 229 11.31 0.68 2.72
N VAL A 230 11.41 0.67 1.38
CA VAL A 230 12.14 1.73 0.65
C VAL A 230 11.49 3.11 0.86
N LEU A 231 10.16 3.16 1.00
CA LEU A 231 9.45 4.40 1.33
C LEU A 231 9.82 4.90 2.72
N LEU A 232 9.91 4.00 3.71
CA LEU A 232 10.35 4.35 5.06
C LEU A 232 11.79 4.86 5.07
N ILE A 233 12.70 4.20 4.33
CA ILE A 233 14.09 4.67 4.17
C ILE A 233 14.09 6.08 3.57
N THR A 234 13.30 6.31 2.52
CA THR A 234 13.15 7.62 1.88
C THR A 234 12.69 8.68 2.89
N LEU A 235 11.67 8.38 3.69
CA LEU A 235 11.16 9.28 4.72
C LEU A 235 12.16 9.55 5.85
N GLU A 236 12.98 8.57 6.23
CA GLU A 236 14.01 8.76 7.26
C GLU A 236 15.17 9.62 6.78
N LEU A 237 15.59 9.46 5.52
CA LEU A 237 16.64 10.29 4.93
C LEU A 237 16.28 11.78 5.03
N ILE A 238 15.04 12.14 4.68
CA ILE A 238 14.59 13.54 4.71
C ILE A 238 14.44 14.05 6.14
N ALA A 239 14.11 13.19 7.10
CA ALA A 239 13.93 13.60 8.49
C ALA A 239 15.26 13.83 9.22
N HIS A 240 16.27 12.97 9.00
CA HIS A 240 17.57 13.11 9.67
C HIS A 240 18.32 14.38 9.26
N SER A 241 18.11 14.86 8.03
CA SER A 241 18.71 16.13 7.59
C SER A 241 18.13 17.35 8.32
N ASP A 242 16.86 17.29 8.76
CA ASP A 242 16.25 18.40 9.49
C ASP A 242 16.82 18.50 10.92
N GLU A 243 17.11 17.36 11.56
CA GLU A 243 17.66 17.31 12.92
C GLU A 243 19.13 17.76 12.99
N ALA A 244 19.92 17.56 11.92
CA ALA A 244 21.32 17.95 11.86
C ALA A 244 21.56 19.45 11.60
N THR A 245 20.56 20.18 11.09
CA THR A 245 20.65 21.63 10.86
C THR A 245 20.22 22.47 12.06
N ASP A 246 19.56 21.87 13.04
CA ASP A 246 19.05 22.54 14.25
C ASP A 246 19.98 22.43 15.47
N SER A 247 21.15 21.78 15.32
CA SER A 247 22.22 21.63 16.33
C SER A 247 23.43 22.51 16.04
#